data_AF-A0AAN6VLW8-F1
#
_entry.id   AF-A0AAN6VLW8-F1
#
_cell.length_a   1.000
_cell.length_b   1.000
_cell.length_c   1.000
_cell.angle_alpha   90.00
_cell.angle_beta   90.00
_cell.angle_gamma   90.00
#
_symmetry.space_group_name_H-M   'P 1'
#
loop_
_entity.id
_entity.type
_entity.pdbx_description
1 polymer ?
#
loop_
_entity_poly.entity_id
_entity_poly.type
_entity_poly.pdbx_seq_one_letter_code
_entity_poly.pdbx_strand_id
1 'polypeptide(L)'
;MPCGFSEADAKGHKIPVGYSLKNWDPTEEPIMLLGSVFDANSLGKWIYDWTVYHHGSGSPIGEMAGELWLLLIQLFGKIKRAEETAPKIRSMEKREMIEEFIEARDRITKKFRELLNACKAPMLRSSTKQNKEGQLGKSAGVEFVETLFGVDRKLEETNRFIASLRLWNFRFDTNCEKFLRERTI
;
A
#
# COMPACT_ATOMS: atom_id res chain seq x y z
N MET A 1 -28.56 3.13 3.38
CA MET A 1 -27.80 1.94 3.81
C MET A 1 -26.69 1.74 2.80
N PRO A 2 -25.39 1.71 3.13
CA PRO A 2 -24.40 1.36 2.14
C PRO A 2 -24.45 -0.15 1.91
N CYS A 3 -24.57 -0.57 0.64
CA CYS A 3 -24.58 -1.95 0.20
C CYS A 3 -23.43 -2.74 0.82
N GLY A 4 -23.74 -3.88 1.42
CA GLY A 4 -22.74 -4.79 1.98
C GLY A 4 -21.77 -5.25 0.89
N PHE A 5 -20.49 -5.27 1.25
CA PHE A 5 -19.39 -5.85 0.48
C PHE A 5 -19.79 -7.22 -0.09
N SER A 6 -19.61 -7.44 -1.38
CA SER A 6 -20.04 -8.69 -2.02
C SER A 6 -18.86 -9.66 -2.18
N GLU A 7 -19.10 -10.95 -1.97
CA GLU A 7 -18.14 -12.01 -2.34
C GLU A 7 -17.80 -11.99 -3.83
N ALA A 8 -18.65 -11.36 -4.66
CA ALA A 8 -18.43 -11.19 -6.09
C ALA A 8 -17.26 -10.23 -6.38
N ASP A 9 -17.12 -9.15 -5.62
CA ASP A 9 -16.00 -8.20 -5.75
C ASP A 9 -14.68 -8.91 -5.39
N ALA A 10 -14.68 -9.68 -4.30
CA ALA A 10 -13.52 -10.46 -3.88
C ALA A 10 -13.09 -11.51 -4.92
N LYS A 11 -14.06 -12.13 -5.59
CA LYS A 11 -13.81 -13.10 -6.67
C LYS A 11 -13.19 -12.43 -7.90
N GLY A 12 -13.64 -11.22 -8.26
CA GLY A 12 -13.08 -10.43 -9.35
C GLY A 12 -11.58 -10.14 -9.17
N HIS A 13 -11.18 -9.83 -7.94
CA HIS A 13 -9.80 -9.57 -7.57
C HIS A 13 -8.99 -10.82 -7.15
N LYS A 14 -9.55 -12.03 -7.31
CA LYS A 14 -8.90 -13.31 -6.94
C LYS A 14 -8.45 -13.37 -5.47
N ILE A 15 -9.20 -12.73 -4.58
CA ILE A 15 -8.93 -12.78 -3.15
C ILE A 15 -9.26 -14.18 -2.61
N PRO A 16 -8.36 -14.85 -1.87
CA PRO A 16 -8.63 -16.17 -1.32
C PRO A 16 -9.79 -16.18 -0.32
N VAL A 17 -10.58 -17.25 -0.33
CA VAL A 17 -11.69 -17.46 0.61
C VAL A 17 -11.16 -17.44 2.05
N GLY A 18 -11.93 -16.81 2.95
CA GLY A 18 -11.59 -16.68 4.37
C GLY A 18 -10.73 -15.48 4.72
N TYR A 19 -10.31 -14.67 3.73
CA TYR A 19 -9.65 -13.40 4.00
C TYR A 19 -10.64 -12.35 4.51
N SER A 20 -10.23 -11.58 5.52
CA SER A 20 -11.01 -10.47 6.06
C SER A 20 -10.95 -9.26 5.12
N LEU A 21 -12.12 -8.85 4.60
CA LEU A 21 -12.27 -7.70 3.68
C LEU A 21 -12.54 -6.37 4.41
N LYS A 22 -12.54 -6.35 5.74
CA LYS A 22 -13.00 -5.20 6.55
C LYS A 22 -12.25 -3.89 6.30
N ASN A 23 -11.01 -3.98 5.82
CA ASN A 23 -10.13 -2.84 5.61
C ASN A 23 -9.93 -2.54 4.13
N TRP A 24 -10.79 -3.01 3.24
CA TRP A 24 -10.60 -2.85 1.80
C TRP A 24 -11.79 -2.17 1.16
N ASP A 25 -11.52 -1.09 0.41
CA ASP A 25 -12.45 -0.52 -0.57
C ASP A 25 -12.44 -1.37 -1.86
N PRO A 26 -13.56 -2.01 -2.25
CA PRO A 26 -13.64 -2.83 -3.46
C PRO A 26 -13.34 -2.10 -4.78
N THR A 27 -13.36 -0.77 -4.75
CA THR A 27 -13.00 0.07 -5.92
C THR A 27 -11.50 0.36 -6.00
N GLU A 28 -10.71 -0.19 -5.08
CA GLU A 28 -9.25 -0.04 -5.04
C GLU A 28 -8.53 -1.38 -5.15
N GLU A 29 -7.26 -1.33 -5.58
CA GLU A 29 -6.41 -2.50 -5.73
C GLU A 29 -6.15 -3.16 -4.35
N PRO A 30 -6.45 -4.46 -4.17
CA PRO A 30 -6.30 -5.11 -2.88
C PRO A 30 -4.84 -5.46 -2.55
N ILE A 31 -4.49 -5.26 -1.28
CA ILE A 31 -3.19 -5.60 -0.70
C ILE A 31 -3.40 -6.61 0.43
N MET A 32 -2.83 -7.80 0.25
CA MET A 32 -3.05 -8.94 1.15
C MET A 32 -1.92 -9.11 2.17
N LEU A 33 -2.27 -9.12 3.45
CA LEU A 33 -1.36 -9.37 4.57
C LEU A 33 -2.02 -10.29 5.61
N LEU A 34 -1.44 -11.48 5.81
CA LEU A 34 -1.82 -12.47 6.84
C LEU A 34 -3.34 -12.67 7.00
N GLY A 35 -4.03 -13.03 5.91
CA GLY A 35 -5.47 -13.29 5.95
C GLY A 35 -6.34 -12.04 6.01
N SER A 36 -5.78 -10.84 5.94
CA SER A 36 -6.51 -9.57 5.81
C SER A 36 -6.23 -8.92 4.46
N VAL A 37 -7.25 -8.24 3.93
CA VAL A 37 -7.16 -7.43 2.71
C VAL A 37 -7.28 -5.96 3.09
N PHE A 38 -6.43 -5.15 2.48
CA PHE A 38 -6.35 -3.72 2.66
C PHE A 38 -6.39 -3.01 1.33
N ASP A 39 -6.94 -1.80 1.30
CA ASP A 39 -6.55 -0.78 0.32
C ASP A 39 -5.26 -0.06 0.75
N ALA A 40 -4.74 0.83 -0.09
CA ALA A 40 -3.48 1.51 0.17
C ALA A 40 -3.55 2.44 1.39
N ASN A 41 -4.68 3.12 1.58
CA ASN A 41 -4.89 4.04 2.68
C ASN A 41 -5.00 3.28 4.00
N SER A 42 -5.82 2.24 4.05
CA SER A 42 -6.04 1.46 5.26
C SER A 42 -4.79 0.68 5.69
N LEU A 43 -4.00 0.14 4.74
CA LEU A 43 -2.72 -0.49 5.07
C LEU A 43 -1.70 0.54 5.58
N GLY A 44 -1.55 1.67 4.89
CA GLY A 44 -0.63 2.72 5.31
C GLY A 44 -0.96 3.24 6.71
N LYS A 45 -2.26 3.46 6.99
CA LYS A 45 -2.73 3.82 8.33
C LYS A 45 -2.42 2.74 9.36
N TRP A 46 -2.67 1.47 9.03
CA TRP A 46 -2.39 0.34 9.93
C TRP A 46 -0.89 0.27 10.29
N ILE A 47 0.00 0.44 9.30
CA ILE A 47 1.45 0.50 9.54
C ILE A 47 1.80 1.68 10.47
N TYR A 48 1.29 2.88 10.16
CA TYR A 48 1.53 4.07 10.97
C TYR A 48 1.04 3.91 12.40
N ASP A 49 -0.18 3.44 12.61
CA ASP A 49 -0.77 3.26 13.94
C ASP A 49 0.06 2.30 14.79
N TRP A 50 0.54 1.18 14.23
CA TRP A 50 1.42 0.25 14.95
C TRP A 50 2.79 0.84 15.23
N THR A 51 3.36 1.60 14.30
CA THR A 51 4.63 2.29 14.52
C THR A 51 4.51 3.33 15.62
N VAL A 52 3.44 4.14 15.64
CA VAL A 52 3.17 5.12 16.70
C VAL A 52 2.93 4.42 18.02
N TYR A 53 2.19 3.32 18.03
CA TYR A 53 1.99 2.51 19.23
C TYR A 53 3.31 2.00 19.80
N HIS A 54 4.27 1.60 18.96
CA HIS A 54 5.53 1.02 19.41
C HIS A 54 6.62 2.05 19.75
N HIS A 55 6.85 3.04 18.88
CA HIS A 55 7.95 4.01 18.99
C HIS A 55 7.50 5.44 19.31
N GLY A 56 6.20 5.73 19.24
CA GLY A 56 5.67 7.09 19.40
C GLY A 56 5.69 7.90 18.10
N SER A 57 4.77 8.86 17.97
CA SER A 57 4.59 9.66 16.76
C SER A 57 5.71 10.66 16.47
N GLY A 58 6.42 11.14 17.50
CA GLY A 58 7.58 12.02 17.35
C GLY A 58 8.91 11.29 17.16
N SER A 59 8.90 9.97 16.97
CA SER A 59 10.13 9.21 16.70
C SER A 59 10.51 9.29 15.22
N PRO A 60 11.80 9.17 14.86
CA PRO A 60 12.22 9.12 13.46
C PRO A 60 11.53 8.01 12.64
N ILE A 61 11.23 6.87 13.28
CA ILE A 61 10.50 5.76 12.64
C ILE A 61 9.02 6.11 12.47
N GLY A 62 8.42 6.80 13.45
CA GLY A 62 7.05 7.33 13.36
C GLY A 62 6.88 8.30 12.20
N GLU A 63 7.80 9.24 12.03
CA GLU A 63 7.83 10.17 10.89
C GLU A 63 7.97 9.42 9.56
N MET A 64 8.88 8.45 9.48
CA MET A 64 9.08 7.61 8.30
C MET A 64 7.82 6.81 7.93
N ALA A 65 7.12 6.25 8.93
CA ALA A 65 5.87 5.53 8.69
C ALA A 65 4.75 6.46 8.23
N GLY A 66 4.66 7.67 8.79
CA GLY A 66 3.70 8.69 8.37
C GLY A 66 3.94 9.12 6.92
N GLU A 67 5.20 9.33 6.55
CA GLU A 67 5.57 9.61 5.16
C GLU A 67 5.22 8.45 4.23
N LEU A 68 5.56 7.21 4.60
CA LEU A 68 5.24 6.03 3.81
C LEU A 68 3.73 5.95 3.55
N TRP A 69 2.90 6.20 4.57
CA TRP A 69 1.45 6.22 4.42
C TRP A 69 0.98 7.26 3.39
N LEU A 70 1.47 8.51 3.49
CA LEU A 70 1.11 9.56 2.55
C LEU A 70 1.57 9.25 1.12
N LEU A 71 2.77 8.69 0.96
CA LEU A 71 3.30 8.31 -0.35
C LEU A 71 2.50 7.18 -1.01
N LEU A 72 1.99 6.21 -0.22
CA LEU A 72 1.10 5.16 -0.70
C LEU A 72 -0.23 5.75 -1.18
N ILE A 73 -0.86 6.62 -0.39
CA ILE A 73 -2.09 7.32 -0.81
C ILE A 73 -1.87 8.05 -2.15
N GLN A 74 -0.76 8.76 -2.29
CA GLN A 74 -0.44 9.49 -3.51
C GLN A 74 -0.25 8.55 -4.71
N LEU A 75 0.53 7.47 -4.55
CA LEU A 75 0.78 6.51 -5.64
C LEU A 75 -0.54 5.94 -6.17
N PHE A 76 -1.34 5.34 -5.29
CA PHE A 76 -2.55 4.64 -5.70
C PHE A 76 -3.63 5.62 -6.19
N GLY A 77 -3.76 6.80 -5.57
CA GLY A 77 -4.68 7.83 -6.04
C GLY A 77 -4.32 8.39 -7.41
N LYS A 78 -3.02 8.60 -7.69
CA LYS A 78 -2.53 9.05 -9.01
C LYS A 78 -2.75 7.98 -10.08
N ILE A 79 -2.50 6.72 -9.76
CA ILE A 79 -2.73 5.62 -10.69
C ILE A 79 -4.22 5.46 -11.01
N LYS A 80 -5.10 5.46 -10.00
CA LYS A 80 -6.55 5.38 -10.23
C LYS A 80 -7.01 6.49 -11.19
N ARG A 81 -6.59 7.74 -10.94
CA ARG A 81 -6.85 8.87 -11.83
C ARG A 81 -6.28 8.67 -13.24
N ALA A 82 -5.06 8.14 -13.34
CA ALA A 82 -4.41 7.85 -14.60
C ALA A 82 -5.21 6.81 -15.42
N GLU A 83 -5.57 5.68 -14.82
CA GLU A 83 -6.34 4.60 -15.45
C GLU A 83 -7.73 5.09 -15.90
N GLU A 84 -8.40 5.92 -15.10
CA GLU A 84 -9.71 6.51 -15.46
C GLU A 84 -9.63 7.56 -16.58
N THR A 85 -8.46 8.17 -16.78
CA THR A 85 -8.28 9.30 -17.71
C THR A 85 -7.61 8.89 -19.02
N ALA A 86 -6.64 7.96 -18.98
CA ALA A 86 -5.86 7.54 -20.14
C ALA A 86 -6.71 7.13 -21.36
N PRO A 87 -7.81 6.34 -21.21
CA PRO A 87 -8.65 5.96 -22.35
C PRO A 87 -9.33 7.15 -23.03
N LYS A 88 -9.47 8.26 -22.30
CA LYS A 88 -10.14 9.46 -22.81
C LYS A 88 -9.16 10.31 -23.63
N ILE A 89 -7.85 10.21 -23.40
CA ILE A 89 -6.77 11.02 -24.00
C ILE A 89 -6.69 10.82 -25.52
N ARG A 90 -6.81 11.93 -26.28
CA ARG A 90 -6.76 11.91 -27.76
C ARG A 90 -5.33 11.89 -28.30
N SER A 91 -4.40 12.53 -27.62
CA SER A 91 -2.99 12.55 -28.03
C SER A 91 -2.35 11.22 -27.66
N MET A 92 -1.85 10.50 -28.68
CA MET A 92 -1.20 9.20 -28.49
C MET A 92 0.02 9.32 -27.58
N GLU A 93 0.90 10.29 -27.84
CA GLU A 93 2.10 10.55 -27.04
C GLU A 93 1.79 10.79 -25.55
N LYS A 94 0.79 11.64 -25.25
CA LYS A 94 0.37 11.89 -23.86
C LYS A 94 -0.18 10.63 -23.20
N ARG A 95 -0.88 9.79 -23.98
CA ARG A 95 -1.48 8.54 -23.50
C ARG A 95 -0.40 7.51 -23.22
N GLU A 96 0.52 7.28 -24.15
CA GLU A 96 1.67 6.36 -23.99
C GLU A 96 2.48 6.72 -22.75
N MET A 97 2.77 8.01 -22.56
CA MET A 97 3.47 8.49 -21.36
C MET A 97 2.75 8.13 -20.06
N ILE A 98 1.43 8.28 -20.00
CA ILE A 98 0.67 7.91 -18.80
C ILE A 98 0.65 6.38 -18.60
N GLU A 99 0.51 5.62 -19.69
CA GLU A 99 0.55 4.16 -19.66
C GLU A 99 1.91 3.65 -19.14
N GLU A 100 3.03 4.27 -19.53
CA GLU A 100 4.37 3.95 -18.97
C GLU A 100 4.44 4.14 -17.44
N PHE A 101 3.80 5.18 -16.90
CA PHE A 101 3.75 5.38 -15.44
C PHE A 101 2.85 4.35 -14.75
N ILE A 102 1.75 3.95 -15.39
CA ILE A 102 0.88 2.88 -14.91
C ILE A 102 1.65 1.56 -14.87
N GLU A 103 2.42 1.23 -15.90
CA GLU A 103 3.27 0.03 -15.91
C GLU A 103 4.40 0.12 -14.88
N ALA A 104 5.00 1.31 -14.71
CA ALA A 104 6.05 1.52 -13.71
C ALA A 104 5.55 1.29 -12.27
N ARG A 105 4.25 1.46 -11.99
CA ARG A 105 3.63 1.09 -10.70
C ARG A 105 3.95 -0.35 -10.33
N ASP A 106 3.88 -1.28 -11.27
CA ASP A 106 3.96 -2.72 -10.97
C ASP A 106 5.32 -3.09 -10.37
N ARG A 107 6.38 -2.39 -10.78
CA ARG A 107 7.73 -2.55 -10.19
C ARG A 107 7.77 -2.05 -8.75
N ILE A 108 7.07 -0.96 -8.45
CA ILE A 108 6.99 -0.38 -7.10
C ILE A 108 6.15 -1.26 -6.19
N THR A 109 4.95 -1.67 -6.63
CA THR A 109 4.07 -2.54 -5.85
C THR A 109 4.64 -3.93 -5.67
N LYS A 110 5.50 -4.42 -6.58
CA LYS A 110 6.28 -5.63 -6.38
C LYS A 110 7.25 -5.48 -5.20
N LYS A 111 8.06 -4.42 -5.14
CA LYS A 111 8.95 -4.15 -4.00
C LYS A 111 8.18 -4.04 -2.68
N PHE A 112 7.00 -3.41 -2.71
CA PHE A 112 6.15 -3.33 -1.52
C PHE A 112 5.69 -4.72 -1.05
N ARG A 113 5.20 -5.56 -1.97
CA ARG A 113 4.80 -6.94 -1.67
C ARG A 113 5.96 -7.78 -1.12
N GLU A 114 7.18 -7.58 -1.61
CA GLU A 114 8.38 -8.24 -1.08
C GLU A 114 8.66 -7.85 0.38
N LEU A 115 8.55 -6.55 0.72
CA LEU A 115 8.64 -6.07 2.11
C LEU A 115 7.57 -6.68 3.01
N LEU A 116 6.31 -6.66 2.57
CA LEU A 116 5.19 -7.24 3.32
C LEU A 116 5.39 -8.75 3.54
N ASN A 117 5.85 -9.48 2.51
CA ASN A 117 6.14 -10.91 2.61
C ASN A 117 7.27 -11.20 3.61
N ALA A 118 8.31 -10.37 3.66
CA ALA A 118 9.39 -10.52 4.63
C ALA A 118 8.90 -10.40 6.09
N CYS A 119 7.84 -9.62 6.32
CA CYS A 119 7.24 -9.44 7.64
C CYS A 119 6.36 -10.64 8.08
N LYS A 120 5.80 -11.41 7.14
CA LYS A 120 4.81 -12.47 7.44
C LYS A 120 5.34 -13.55 8.39
N ALA A 121 6.52 -14.10 8.13
CA ALA A 121 7.06 -15.21 8.93
C ALA A 121 7.43 -14.80 10.37
N PRO A 122 8.13 -13.66 10.61
CA PRO A 122 8.32 -13.13 11.96
C PRO A 122 7.01 -12.92 12.72
N MET A 123 6.02 -12.27 12.08
CA MET A 123 4.70 -12.04 12.69
C MET A 123 4.04 -13.34 13.13
N LEU A 124 3.99 -14.35 12.25
CA LEU A 124 3.41 -15.66 12.58
C LEU A 124 4.12 -16.35 13.76
N ARG A 125 5.46 -16.22 13.84
CA ARG A 125 6.22 -16.75 14.99
C ARG A 125 5.89 -16.02 16.29
N SER A 126 5.67 -14.71 16.24
CA SER A 126 5.31 -13.90 17.41
C SER A 126 3.87 -14.14 17.89
N SER A 127 2.94 -14.48 16.99
CA SER A 127 1.55 -14.77 17.35
C SER A 127 1.39 -16.15 18.02
N THR A 128 2.10 -17.17 17.52
CA THR A 128 2.02 -18.54 18.08
C THR A 128 2.58 -18.64 19.49
N LYS A 129 3.46 -17.70 19.89
CA LYS A 129 4.02 -17.64 21.25
C LYS A 129 3.06 -17.07 22.29
N GLN A 130 1.97 -16.40 21.90
CA GLN A 130 1.12 -15.69 22.87
C GLN A 130 -0.37 -16.07 22.92
N ASN A 131 -1.03 -16.73 21.96
CA ASN A 131 -2.41 -17.22 22.19
C ASN A 131 -2.91 -18.30 21.22
N LYS A 132 -3.85 -19.13 21.75
CA LYS A 132 -4.57 -20.25 21.12
C LYS A 132 -5.69 -19.85 20.15
N GLU A 133 -5.86 -18.56 19.85
CA GLU A 133 -6.98 -18.05 19.05
C GLU A 133 -6.44 -17.16 17.92
N GLY A 134 -6.63 -17.59 16.67
CA GLY A 134 -5.94 -17.14 15.44
C GLY A 134 -6.16 -15.70 14.95
N GLN A 135 -6.20 -14.70 15.84
CA GLN A 135 -6.10 -13.29 15.49
C GLN A 135 -4.66 -12.79 15.68
N LEU A 136 -4.20 -11.92 14.78
CA LEU A 136 -2.91 -11.23 14.91
C LEU A 136 -2.94 -10.37 16.18
N GLY A 137 -2.38 -10.89 17.26
CA GLY A 137 -2.30 -10.19 18.55
C GLY A 137 -1.35 -8.99 18.50
N LYS A 138 -1.34 -8.21 19.59
CA LYS A 138 -0.48 -7.02 19.75
C LYS A 138 1.01 -7.31 19.47
N SER A 139 1.47 -8.53 19.77
CA SER A 139 2.84 -8.98 19.48
C SER A 139 3.16 -9.01 17.99
N ALA A 140 2.20 -9.39 17.13
CA ALA A 140 2.40 -9.46 15.70
C ALA A 140 2.48 -8.06 15.04
N GLY A 141 1.71 -7.10 15.54
CA GLY A 141 1.81 -5.71 15.09
C GLY A 141 3.18 -5.08 15.42
N VAL A 142 3.66 -5.29 16.65
CA VAL A 142 5.01 -4.84 17.06
C VAL A 142 6.10 -5.54 16.24
N GLU A 143 6.01 -6.86 16.06
CA GLU A 143 6.99 -7.63 15.27
C GLU A 143 7.02 -7.19 13.79
N PHE A 144 5.87 -6.77 13.23
CA PHE A 144 5.83 -6.19 11.89
C PHE A 144 6.66 -4.92 11.82
N VAL A 145 6.45 -3.97 12.75
CA VAL A 145 7.18 -2.69 12.81
C VAL A 145 8.67 -2.93 12.96
N GLU A 146 9.05 -3.78 13.92
CA GLU A 146 10.45 -4.17 14.15
C GLU A 146 11.07 -4.83 12.92
N THR A 147 10.33 -5.64 12.17
CA THR A 147 10.83 -6.24 10.93
C THR A 147 11.00 -5.20 9.83
N LEU A 148 9.99 -4.36 9.61
CA LEU A 148 9.95 -3.40 8.50
C LEU A 148 10.97 -2.26 8.68
N PHE A 149 11.13 -1.77 9.91
CA PHE A 149 11.95 -0.61 10.24
C PHE A 149 13.21 -0.93 11.05
N GLY A 150 13.44 -2.20 11.40
CA GLY A 150 14.65 -2.63 12.11
C GLY A 150 15.91 -2.50 11.26
N VAL A 151 16.95 -1.89 11.81
CA VAL A 151 18.26 -1.63 11.16
C VAL A 151 18.85 -2.92 10.60
N ASP A 152 18.89 -3.98 11.42
CA ASP A 152 19.44 -5.29 11.03
C ASP A 152 18.42 -6.19 10.31
N ARG A 153 17.30 -5.61 9.85
CA ARG A 153 16.19 -6.35 9.25
C ARG A 153 15.84 -5.85 7.84
N LYS A 154 14.87 -4.93 7.71
CA LYS A 154 14.40 -4.43 6.40
C LYS A 154 14.48 -2.92 6.25
N LEU A 155 15.11 -2.21 7.19
CA LEU A 155 15.18 -0.74 7.14
C LEU A 155 15.80 -0.22 5.83
N GLU A 156 16.86 -0.85 5.34
CA GLU A 156 17.52 -0.41 4.11
C GLU A 156 16.61 -0.59 2.88
N GLU A 157 15.94 -1.75 2.76
CA GLU A 157 14.95 -2.00 1.72
C GLU A 157 13.75 -1.06 1.82
N THR A 158 13.27 -0.78 3.04
CA THR A 158 12.18 0.17 3.31
C THR A 158 12.57 1.58 2.87
N ASN A 159 13.78 2.04 3.20
CA ASN A 159 14.30 3.34 2.74
C ASN A 159 14.39 3.42 1.21
N ARG A 160 14.91 2.37 0.55
CA ARG A 160 14.96 2.30 -0.93
C ARG A 160 13.57 2.32 -1.54
N PHE A 161 12.60 1.68 -0.90
CA PHE A 161 11.21 1.68 -1.33
C PHE A 161 10.57 3.07 -1.20
N ILE A 162 10.71 3.74 -0.06
CA ILE A 162 10.24 5.11 0.17
C ILE A 162 10.88 6.07 -0.84
N ALA A 163 12.19 5.97 -1.10
CA ALA A 163 12.86 6.78 -2.12
C ALA A 163 12.30 6.51 -3.53
N SER A 164 11.98 5.25 -3.86
CA SER A 164 11.35 4.90 -5.14
C SER A 164 9.95 5.51 -5.27
N LEU A 165 9.16 5.52 -4.18
CA LEU A 165 7.84 6.16 -4.14
C LEU A 165 7.94 7.66 -4.34
N ARG A 166 8.86 8.34 -3.63
CA ARG A 166 9.10 9.79 -3.79
C ARG A 166 9.42 10.14 -5.23
N LEU A 167 10.36 9.42 -5.84
CA LEU A 167 10.79 9.66 -7.21
C LEU A 167 9.67 9.44 -8.21
N TRP A 168 8.90 8.36 -8.05
CA TRP A 168 7.76 8.07 -8.92
C TRP A 168 6.70 9.16 -8.80
N ASN A 169 6.31 9.53 -7.57
CA ASN A 169 5.30 10.57 -7.32
C ASN A 169 5.71 11.90 -7.93
N PHE A 170 6.97 12.31 -7.73
CA PHE A 170 7.52 13.55 -8.30
C PHE A 170 7.51 13.54 -9.84
N ARG A 171 7.94 12.42 -10.44
CA ARG A 171 7.96 12.28 -11.90
C ARG A 171 6.55 12.27 -12.47
N PHE A 172 5.60 11.59 -11.84
CA PHE A 172 4.21 11.61 -12.27
C PHE A 172 3.65 13.03 -12.21
N ASP A 173 3.91 13.78 -11.13
CA ASP A 173 3.41 15.15 -10.99
C ASP A 173 4.00 16.09 -12.06
N THR A 174 5.28 15.92 -12.35
CA THR A 174 5.99 16.74 -13.34
C THR A 174 5.53 16.46 -14.77
N ASN A 175 5.28 15.19 -15.09
CA ASN A 175 5.04 14.76 -16.48
C ASN A 175 3.55 14.59 -16.80
N CYS A 176 2.71 14.15 -15.87
CA CYS A 176 1.33 13.75 -16.16
C CYS A 176 0.27 14.72 -15.60
N GLU A 177 0.52 15.38 -14.47
CA GLU A 177 -0.51 16.14 -13.74
C GLU A 177 -1.15 17.26 -14.58
N LYS A 178 -0.36 17.93 -15.42
CA LYS A 178 -0.86 18.96 -16.34
C LYS A 178 -1.89 18.40 -17.31
N PHE A 179 -1.62 17.24 -17.89
CA PHE A 179 -2.52 16.59 -18.86
C PHE A 179 -3.79 16.06 -18.24
N LEU A 180 -3.70 15.60 -16.98
CA LEU A 180 -4.86 15.10 -16.24
C LEU A 180 -5.81 16.25 -15.85
N ARG A 181 -5.30 17.48 -15.67
CA ARG A 181 -6.10 18.69 -15.37
C ARG A 181 -6.73 19.36 -16.58
N GLU A 182 -6.11 19.26 -17.76
CA GLU A 182 -6.61 19.85 -19.02
C GLU A 182 -7.99 19.33 -19.46
N ARG A 183 -8.52 18.27 -18.83
CA ARG A 183 -9.87 17.71 -19.09
C ARG A 183 -10.95 18.13 -18.11
N THR A 184 -10.64 19.00 -17.15
CA THR A 184 -11.61 19.46 -16.15
C THR A 184 -12.29 20.78 -16.54
N ILE A 185 -12.20 21.19 -17.81
CA ILE A 185 -12.91 22.37 -18.37
C ILE A 185 -13.61 21.97 -19.67
#